data_AF-A0A2T6E449-F1
#
_entry.id   AF-A0A2T6E449-F1
#
_cell.length_a   1.000
_cell.length_b   1.000
_cell.length_c   1.000
_cell.angle_alpha   90.00
_cell.angle_beta   90.00
_cell.angle_gamma   90.00
#
_symmetry.space_group_name_H-M   'P 1'
#
loop_
_entity.id
_entity.type
_entity.pdbx_description
1 polymer ?
#
loop_
_entity_poly.entity_id
_entity_poly.type
_entity_poly.pdbx_seq_one_letter_code
_entity_poly.pdbx_strand_id
1 'polypeptide(L)'
;MNNPKQSLIWMSLYLAIVLAICGLIYQPLSQAFMANWVFNGLILAVLLAGIVMSYRQVIRLLPEMQWVARFRTGRGNAYGNVSPKLLKPLARQLGDDLQHERVTLSPMSLTTLLDGVRSRLDEARELSRYMIGLLVFLGLLGTFWGLLGTIDAIGSVILDLNLGDRPFNEVFRDLQAGLLEPLNGMGTAFSSSLFGLGGSLVLGFLDIQAGHAQNRFFNRLEEWLTGLTHLVDINSDNAQLLTDALSPEELIEQLQRLEAENRQLKRQLGFTDES
;
A
#
# COMPACT_ATOMS: atom_id res chain seq x y z
N MET A 1 8.70 -9.52 -17.14
CA MET A 1 7.77 -9.42 -15.99
C MET A 1 8.30 -8.38 -15.00
N ASN A 2 7.60 -7.26 -14.82
CA ASN A 2 8.09 -6.11 -14.04
C ASN A 2 8.20 -6.41 -12.55
N ASN A 3 9.43 -6.33 -12.04
CA ASN A 3 9.75 -6.48 -10.63
C ASN A 3 9.01 -5.41 -9.80
N PRO A 4 8.53 -5.73 -8.59
CA PRO A 4 7.97 -4.72 -7.70
C PRO A 4 8.99 -3.65 -7.27
N LYS A 5 10.29 -3.95 -7.41
CA LYS A 5 11.40 -2.98 -7.38
C LYS A 5 11.19 -1.82 -8.37
N GLN A 6 10.53 -2.06 -9.50
CA GLN A 6 10.28 -1.04 -10.51
C GLN A 6 9.27 0.01 -10.04
N SER A 7 8.26 -0.37 -9.25
CA SER A 7 7.35 0.62 -8.64
C SER A 7 8.11 1.58 -7.73
N LEU A 8 9.02 1.04 -6.89
CA LEU A 8 9.89 1.87 -6.05
C LEU A 8 10.78 2.79 -6.89
N ILE A 9 11.39 2.27 -7.97
CA ILE A 9 12.22 3.08 -8.87
C ILE A 9 11.41 4.25 -9.46
N TRP A 10 10.19 4.01 -9.95
CA TRP A 10 9.34 5.07 -10.49
C TRP A 10 8.92 6.09 -9.42
N MET A 11 8.59 5.64 -8.21
CA MET A 11 8.27 6.53 -7.09
C MET A 11 9.47 7.40 -6.70
N SER A 12 10.68 6.83 -6.66
CA SER A 12 11.91 7.56 -6.33
C SER A 12 12.33 8.51 -7.44
N LEU A 13 12.20 8.09 -8.70
CA LEU A 13 12.48 8.94 -9.86
C LEU A 13 11.54 10.16 -9.89
N TYR A 14 10.24 9.93 -9.68
CA TYR A 14 9.25 11.01 -9.63
C TYR A 14 9.57 12.00 -8.49
N LEU A 15 9.85 11.48 -7.29
CA LEU A 15 10.18 12.35 -6.15
C LEU A 15 11.48 13.14 -6.38
N ALA A 16 12.48 12.53 -7.03
CA ALA A 16 13.71 13.22 -7.41
C ALA A 16 13.46 14.35 -8.41
N ILE A 17 12.58 14.15 -9.39
CA ILE A 17 12.18 15.19 -10.35
C ILE A 17 11.47 16.34 -9.62
N VAL A 18 10.51 16.04 -8.75
CA VAL A 18 9.79 17.06 -7.97
C VAL A 18 10.77 17.85 -7.10
N LEU A 19 11.71 17.17 -6.43
CA LEU A 19 12.71 17.82 -5.58
C LEU A 19 13.67 18.70 -6.40
N ALA A 20 14.05 18.27 -7.61
CA ALA A 20 14.84 19.08 -8.53
C ALA A 20 14.09 20.35 -8.98
N ILE A 21 12.79 20.23 -9.29
CA ILE A 21 11.93 21.39 -9.60
C ILE A 21 11.87 22.33 -8.40
N CYS A 22 11.57 21.82 -7.20
CA CYS A 22 11.55 22.62 -5.97
C CYS A 22 12.88 23.33 -5.69
N GLY A 23 14.01 22.68 -6.00
CA GLY A 23 15.34 23.28 -5.91
C GLY A 23 15.54 24.42 -6.91
N LEU A 24 15.07 24.27 -8.15
CA LEU A 24 15.15 25.30 -9.19
C LEU A 24 14.33 26.55 -8.84
N ILE A 25 13.17 26.36 -8.20
CA ILE A 25 12.29 27.47 -7.77
C ILE A 25 12.42 27.78 -6.27
N TYR A 26 13.55 27.47 -5.63
CA TYR A 26 13.71 27.58 -4.18
C TYR A 26 13.43 28.99 -3.64
N GLN A 27 13.90 30.03 -4.33
CA GLN A 27 13.76 31.42 -3.86
C GLN A 27 12.29 31.88 -3.72
N PRO A 28 11.41 31.77 -4.73
CA PRO A 28 9.99 32.08 -4.54
C PRO A 28 9.31 31.10 -3.57
N LEU A 29 9.73 29.84 -3.54
CA LEU A 29 9.15 28.83 -2.64
C LEU A 29 9.44 29.15 -1.16
N SER A 30 10.64 29.63 -0.83
CA SER A 30 11.01 29.99 0.55
C SER A 30 10.27 31.24 1.03
N GLN A 31 10.08 32.24 0.17
CA GLN A 31 9.30 33.44 0.49
C GLN A 31 7.83 33.08 0.74
N ALA A 32 7.25 32.27 -0.14
CA ALA A 32 5.92 31.70 0.00
C ALA A 32 5.78 30.88 1.30
N PHE A 33 6.78 30.05 1.63
CA PHE A 33 6.77 29.24 2.84
C PHE A 33 6.72 30.09 4.11
N MET A 34 7.54 31.14 4.17
CA MET A 34 7.65 32.01 5.36
C MET A 34 6.41 32.87 5.60
N ALA A 35 5.61 33.17 4.58
CA ALA A 35 4.37 33.93 4.73
C ALA A 35 3.35 33.24 5.66
N ASN A 36 3.28 31.90 5.60
CA ASN A 36 2.39 31.09 6.45
C ASN A 36 3.14 29.90 7.04
N TRP A 37 4.23 30.17 7.77
CA TRP A 37 5.15 29.15 8.27
C TRP A 37 4.47 28.01 9.06
N VAL A 38 3.41 28.32 9.83
CA VAL A 38 2.65 27.33 10.62
C VAL A 38 1.92 26.35 9.70
N PHE A 39 1.08 26.84 8.78
CA PHE A 39 0.32 25.99 7.87
C PHE A 39 1.23 25.28 6.87
N ASN A 40 2.19 25.99 6.29
CA ASN A 40 3.14 25.41 5.35
C ASN A 40 4.01 24.33 6.02
N GLY A 41 4.40 24.52 7.28
CA GLY A 41 5.11 23.51 8.07
C GLY A 41 4.25 22.27 8.33
N LEU A 42 2.97 22.45 8.66
CA LEU A 42 2.05 21.34 8.86
C LEU A 42 1.75 20.59 7.54
N ILE A 43 1.58 21.31 6.43
CA ILE A 43 1.44 20.73 5.08
C ILE A 43 2.67 19.88 4.77
N LEU A 44 3.88 20.41 5.01
CA LEU A 44 5.12 19.67 4.78
C LEU A 44 5.22 18.41 5.66
N ALA A 45 4.82 18.49 6.92
CA ALA A 45 4.81 17.34 7.83
C ALA A 45 3.85 16.24 7.35
N VAL A 46 2.63 16.61 6.96
CA VAL A 46 1.64 15.68 6.40
C VAL A 46 2.13 15.08 5.08
N LEU A 47 2.75 15.88 4.21
CA LEU A 47 3.34 15.42 2.95
C LEU A 47 4.44 14.37 3.21
N LEU A 48 5.36 14.65 4.14
CA LEU A 48 6.43 13.71 4.50
C LEU A 48 5.85 12.42 5.10
N ALA A 49 4.87 12.52 6.00
CA ALA A 49 4.20 11.36 6.56
C ALA A 49 3.52 10.51 5.48
N GLY A 50 2.81 11.15 4.54
CA GLY A 50 2.19 10.50 3.40
C GLY A 50 3.21 9.77 2.50
N ILE A 51 4.32 10.44 2.16
CA ILE A 51 5.40 9.84 1.37
C ILE A 51 5.94 8.59 2.08
N VAL A 52 6.26 8.69 3.38
CA VAL A 52 6.75 7.57 4.18
C VAL A 52 5.75 6.41 4.20
N MET A 53 4.45 6.71 4.36
CA MET A 53 3.39 5.70 4.34
C MET A 53 3.30 4.99 2.99
N SER A 54 3.28 5.71 1.87
CA SER A 54 3.24 5.11 0.53
C SER A 54 4.45 4.20 0.28
N TYR A 55 5.65 4.62 0.68
CA TYR A 55 6.85 3.78 0.59
C TYR A 55 6.76 2.55 1.49
N ARG A 56 6.35 2.71 2.76
CA ARG A 56 6.17 1.58 3.69
C ARG A 56 5.17 0.56 3.16
N GLN A 57 4.09 1.03 2.53
CA GLN A 57 3.08 0.18 1.91
C GLN A 57 3.73 -0.69 0.83
N VAL A 58 4.42 -0.09 -0.14
CA VAL A 58 5.09 -0.87 -1.21
C VAL A 58 6.20 -1.79 -0.69
N ILE A 59 7.02 -1.32 0.24
CA ILE A 59 8.12 -2.12 0.82
C ILE A 59 7.59 -3.35 1.56
N ARG A 60 6.46 -3.22 2.27
CA ARG A 60 5.84 -4.34 2.99
C ARG A 60 5.35 -5.45 2.05
N LEU A 61 4.94 -5.11 0.83
CA LEU A 61 4.50 -6.10 -0.17
C LEU A 61 5.65 -6.86 -0.84
N LEU A 62 6.88 -6.32 -0.85
CA LEU A 62 8.05 -6.94 -1.48
C LEU A 62 8.40 -8.34 -0.95
N PRO A 63 8.59 -8.55 0.37
CA PRO A 63 8.94 -9.87 0.89
C PRO A 63 7.84 -10.91 0.63
N GLU A 64 6.59 -10.47 0.56
CA GLU A 64 5.43 -11.35 0.38
C GLU A 64 5.33 -11.88 -1.06
N MET A 65 5.56 -11.01 -2.04
CA MET A 65 5.69 -11.45 -3.44
C MET A 65 6.84 -12.43 -3.66
N GLN A 66 7.97 -12.24 -2.96
CA GLN A 66 9.12 -13.14 -3.05
C GLN A 66 8.84 -14.50 -2.43
N TRP A 67 8.06 -14.53 -1.34
CA TRP A 67 7.64 -15.77 -0.70
C TRP A 67 6.72 -16.59 -1.64
N VAL A 68 5.69 -15.98 -2.21
CA VAL A 68 4.78 -16.64 -3.18
C VAL A 68 5.54 -17.15 -4.41
N ALA A 69 6.48 -16.35 -4.94
CA ALA A 69 7.28 -16.73 -6.10
C ALA A 69 8.20 -17.93 -5.82
N ARG A 70 8.76 -18.05 -4.61
CA ARG A 70 9.60 -19.19 -4.22
C ARG A 70 8.78 -20.46 -4.02
N PHE A 71 7.58 -20.34 -3.46
CA PHE A 71 6.68 -21.46 -3.21
C PHE A 71 6.26 -22.15 -4.53
N ARG A 72 5.96 -21.39 -5.58
CA ARG A 72 5.59 -21.91 -6.90
C ARG A 72 6.68 -22.72 -7.60
N THR A 73 7.96 -22.50 -7.24
CA THR A 73 9.09 -23.18 -7.90
C THR A 73 9.44 -24.56 -7.32
N GLY A 74 8.61 -25.11 -6.42
CA GLY A 74 8.79 -26.47 -5.89
C GLY A 74 10.00 -26.66 -4.97
N ARG A 75 10.74 -25.58 -4.65
CA ARG A 75 11.84 -25.59 -3.66
C ARG A 75 11.30 -25.45 -2.24
N GLY A 76 10.34 -26.30 -1.87
CA GLY A 76 9.69 -26.32 -0.57
C GLY A 76 10.64 -26.51 0.62
N ASN A 77 11.88 -26.96 0.39
CA ASN A 77 12.83 -27.24 1.47
C ASN A 77 13.67 -26.02 1.94
N ALA A 78 13.38 -24.81 1.45
CA ALA A 78 14.06 -23.59 1.87
C ALA A 78 13.27 -22.84 2.97
N TYR A 79 13.01 -23.50 4.11
CA TYR A 79 12.39 -22.93 5.30
C TYR A 79 13.29 -21.94 6.07
N GLY A 80 14.23 -21.29 5.38
CA GLY A 80 15.18 -20.35 5.96
C GLY A 80 14.93 -18.92 5.50
N ASN A 81 14.45 -18.09 6.44
CA ASN A 81 14.86 -16.68 6.58
C ASN A 81 13.94 -15.54 6.09
N VAL A 82 12.72 -15.77 5.57
CA VAL A 82 11.76 -14.67 5.32
C VAL A 82 10.34 -15.09 5.75
N SER A 83 9.95 -14.75 6.98
CA SER A 83 8.59 -14.97 7.48
C SER A 83 7.65 -13.86 6.96
N PRO A 84 6.68 -14.16 6.08
CA PRO A 84 5.77 -13.15 5.55
C PRO A 84 4.83 -12.65 6.65
N LYS A 85 4.64 -11.33 6.78
CA LYS A 85 3.83 -10.77 7.88
C LYS A 85 2.33 -10.84 7.60
N LEU A 86 1.89 -10.65 6.34
CA LEU A 86 0.47 -10.75 5.98
C LEU A 86 0.05 -12.21 5.72
N LEU A 87 0.94 -13.05 5.20
CA LEU A 87 0.65 -14.46 4.89
C LEU A 87 0.94 -15.42 6.05
N LYS A 88 1.25 -14.91 7.24
CA LYS A 88 1.55 -15.70 8.44
C LYS A 88 0.47 -16.75 8.78
N PRO A 89 -0.84 -16.45 8.68
CA PRO A 89 -1.90 -17.43 8.92
C PRO A 89 -1.91 -18.54 7.86
N LEU A 90 -1.76 -18.17 6.58
CA LEU A 90 -1.63 -19.11 5.46
C LEU A 90 -0.40 -20.00 5.59
N ALA A 91 0.75 -19.44 5.98
CA ALA A 91 1.99 -20.17 6.15
C ALA A 91 1.94 -21.16 7.34
N ARG A 92 1.09 -20.93 8.35
CA ARG A 92 0.88 -21.87 9.45
C ARG A 92 -0.06 -23.00 9.07
N GLN A 93 -1.20 -22.69 8.43
CA GLN A 93 -2.15 -23.72 7.98
C GLN A 93 -1.57 -24.58 6.86
N LEU A 94 -1.00 -23.99 5.79
CA LEU A 94 -0.38 -24.78 4.72
C LEU A 94 0.95 -25.42 5.16
N GLY A 95 1.65 -24.85 6.13
CA GLY A 95 2.94 -25.37 6.61
C GLY A 95 2.81 -26.74 7.30
N ASP A 96 1.76 -26.91 8.12
CA ASP A 96 1.47 -28.18 8.79
C ASP A 96 0.69 -29.16 7.87
N ASP A 97 -0.22 -28.67 7.02
CA ASP A 97 -1.07 -29.51 6.15
C ASP A 97 -0.34 -30.05 4.90
N LEU A 98 0.61 -29.31 4.32
CA LEU A 98 1.41 -29.81 3.17
C LEU A 98 2.44 -30.86 3.57
N GLN A 99 2.78 -30.93 4.86
CA GLN A 99 3.68 -31.95 5.41
C GLN A 99 2.98 -33.30 5.58
N HIS A 100 1.64 -33.32 5.59
CA HIS A 100 0.80 -34.48 5.83
C HIS A 100 -0.14 -34.78 4.65
N GLU A 101 0.37 -34.87 3.41
CA GLU A 101 -0.20 -35.56 2.22
C GLU A 101 -1.73 -35.52 1.90
N ARG A 102 -2.54 -34.70 2.57
CA ARG A 102 -4.00 -34.58 2.38
C ARG A 102 -4.42 -33.14 2.53
N VAL A 103 -4.19 -32.36 1.48
CA VAL A 103 -4.72 -31.00 1.39
C VAL A 103 -6.21 -31.07 1.05
N THR A 104 -7.08 -30.92 2.04
CA THR A 104 -8.51 -30.62 1.82
C THR A 104 -8.81 -29.21 2.34
N LEU A 105 -8.11 -28.21 1.82
CA LEU A 105 -8.52 -26.82 2.04
C LEU A 105 -9.80 -26.59 1.25
N SER A 106 -10.92 -26.44 1.94
CA SER A 106 -12.20 -26.15 1.29
C SER A 106 -12.09 -24.84 0.49
N PRO A 107 -12.63 -24.76 -0.74
CA PRO A 107 -12.61 -23.53 -1.56
C PRO A 107 -13.15 -22.29 -0.82
N MET A 108 -14.07 -22.49 0.13
CA MET A 108 -14.69 -21.46 0.96
C MET A 108 -13.72 -20.79 1.95
N SER A 109 -12.70 -21.51 2.43
CA SER A 109 -11.69 -20.96 3.35
C SER A 109 -10.69 -20.05 2.61
N LEU A 110 -10.41 -20.32 1.34
CA LEU A 110 -9.48 -19.54 0.52
C LEU A 110 -10.06 -18.18 0.12
N THR A 111 -11.34 -18.14 -0.25
CA THR A 111 -12.04 -16.88 -0.55
C THR A 111 -12.09 -15.97 0.67
N THR A 112 -12.40 -16.53 1.84
CA THR A 112 -12.42 -15.78 3.12
C THR A 112 -11.05 -15.17 3.46
N LEU A 113 -9.95 -15.88 3.19
CA LEU A 113 -8.60 -15.37 3.41
C LEU A 113 -8.21 -14.29 2.38
N LEU A 114 -8.59 -14.46 1.12
CA LEU A 114 -8.42 -13.43 0.08
C LEU A 114 -9.18 -12.14 0.44
N ASP A 115 -10.43 -12.26 0.90
CA ASP A 115 -11.24 -11.13 1.35
C ASP A 115 -10.59 -10.41 2.54
N GLY A 116 -10.02 -11.17 3.49
CA GLY A 116 -9.27 -10.60 4.61
C GLY A 116 -8.00 -9.85 4.19
N VAL A 117 -7.25 -10.36 3.20
CA VAL A 117 -6.09 -9.65 2.63
C VAL A 117 -6.54 -8.40 1.88
N ARG A 118 -7.58 -8.51 1.06
CA ARG A 118 -8.15 -7.40 0.30
C ARG A 118 -8.60 -6.26 1.20
N SER A 119 -9.36 -6.57 2.25
CA SER A 119 -9.81 -5.58 3.24
C SER A 119 -8.64 -4.81 3.87
N ARG A 120 -7.53 -5.48 4.23
CA ARG A 120 -6.34 -4.81 4.78
C ARG A 120 -5.60 -3.94 3.77
N LEU A 121 -5.61 -4.32 2.49
CA LEU A 121 -5.02 -3.50 1.43
C LEU A 121 -5.88 -2.25 1.17
N ASP A 122 -7.20 -2.41 1.17
CA ASP A 122 -8.17 -1.32 1.00
C ASP A 122 -8.10 -0.31 2.16
N GLU A 123 -8.02 -0.77 3.41
CA GLU A 123 -7.84 0.10 4.59
C GLU A 123 -6.58 0.98 4.46
N ALA A 124 -5.46 0.38 4.04
CA ALA A 124 -4.23 1.13 3.83
C ALA A 124 -4.34 2.14 2.67
N ARG A 125 -5.20 1.88 1.67
CA ARG A 125 -5.47 2.79 0.56
C ARG A 125 -6.40 3.93 0.95
N GLU A 126 -7.37 3.66 1.81
CA GLU A 126 -8.26 4.68 2.37
C GLU A 126 -7.46 5.73 3.15
N LEU A 127 -6.51 5.29 3.98
CA LEU A 127 -5.64 6.18 4.75
C LEU A 127 -4.78 7.08 3.84
N SER A 128 -4.24 6.52 2.76
CA SER A 128 -3.49 7.28 1.73
C SER A 128 -4.38 8.37 1.10
N ARG A 129 -5.62 8.03 0.74
CA ARG A 129 -6.59 8.96 0.17
C ARG A 129 -7.01 10.06 1.15
N TYR A 130 -7.14 9.72 2.42
CA TYR A 130 -7.39 10.69 3.48
C TYR A 130 -6.22 11.68 3.61
N MET A 131 -4.96 11.24 3.54
CA MET A 131 -3.79 12.14 3.54
C MET A 131 -3.78 13.11 2.35
N ILE A 132 -4.16 12.65 1.16
CA ILE A 132 -4.31 13.51 -0.04
C ILE A 132 -5.39 14.57 0.21
N GLY A 133 -6.57 14.16 0.70
CA GLY A 133 -7.66 15.08 1.02
C GLY A 133 -7.29 16.07 2.12
N LEU A 134 -6.55 15.62 3.13
CA LEU A 134 -6.06 16.44 4.22
C LEU A 134 -5.10 17.53 3.73
N LEU A 135 -4.20 17.21 2.78
CA LEU A 135 -3.32 18.22 2.18
C LEU A 135 -4.09 19.30 1.42
N VAL A 136 -5.11 18.90 0.65
CA VAL A 136 -5.98 19.86 -0.05
C VAL A 136 -6.71 20.73 0.96
N PHE A 137 -7.35 20.12 1.95
CA PHE A 137 -8.08 20.84 2.99
C PHE A 137 -7.17 21.81 3.74
N LEU A 138 -5.97 21.38 4.10
CA LEU A 138 -5.02 22.20 4.84
C LEU A 138 -4.48 23.37 4.00
N GLY A 139 -4.31 23.17 2.69
CA GLY A 139 -3.99 24.25 1.76
C GLY A 139 -5.10 25.30 1.68
N LEU A 140 -6.36 24.86 1.56
CA LEU A 140 -7.53 25.75 1.56
C LEU A 140 -7.65 26.51 2.89
N LEU A 141 -7.48 25.82 4.01
CA LEU A 141 -7.52 26.42 5.34
C LEU A 141 -6.41 27.47 5.50
N GLY A 142 -5.19 27.19 5.02
CA GLY A 142 -4.10 28.16 5.01
C GLY A 142 -4.43 29.42 4.20
N THR A 143 -5.12 29.30 3.06
CA THR A 143 -5.57 30.50 2.33
C THR A 143 -6.65 31.28 3.05
N PHE A 144 -7.59 30.57 3.68
CA PHE A 144 -8.64 31.20 4.45
C PHE A 144 -8.05 32.01 5.61
N TRP A 145 -7.06 31.43 6.30
CA TRP A 145 -6.34 32.11 7.37
C TRP A 145 -5.59 33.36 6.87
N GLY A 146 -4.89 33.26 5.73
CA GLY A 146 -4.20 34.41 5.15
C GLY A 146 -5.15 35.54 4.74
N LEU A 147 -6.32 35.21 4.17
CA LEU A 147 -7.34 36.19 3.82
C LEU A 147 -7.99 36.86 5.05
N LEU A 148 -8.15 36.14 6.17
CA LEU A 148 -8.59 36.76 7.43
C LEU A 148 -7.60 37.84 7.88
N GLY A 149 -6.29 37.56 7.81
CA GLY A 149 -5.27 38.57 8.11
C GLY A 149 -5.33 39.79 7.19
N THR A 150 -5.65 39.60 5.90
CA THR A 150 -5.88 40.71 4.96
C THR A 150 -7.09 41.56 5.37
N ILE A 151 -8.19 40.93 5.79
CA ILE A 151 -9.39 41.62 6.25
C ILE A 151 -9.12 42.41 7.52
N ASP A 152 -8.40 41.84 8.48
CA ASP A 152 -8.02 42.51 9.72
C ASP A 152 -7.15 43.74 9.45
N ALA A 153 -6.16 43.62 8.55
CA ALA A 153 -5.30 44.74 8.16
C ALA A 153 -6.06 45.87 7.44
N ILE A 154 -7.01 45.53 6.57
CA ILE A 154 -7.88 46.53 5.95
C ILE A 154 -8.76 47.21 7.01
N GLY A 155 -9.30 46.43 7.96
CA GLY A 155 -10.09 46.96 9.07
C GLY A 155 -9.30 47.94 9.93
N SER A 156 -8.05 47.63 10.28
CA SER A 156 -7.21 48.52 11.08
C SER A 156 -6.89 49.82 10.35
N VAL A 157 -6.59 49.77 9.04
CA VAL A 157 -6.36 50.98 8.23
C VAL A 157 -7.59 51.88 8.19
N ILE A 158 -8.79 51.30 8.11
CA ILE A 158 -10.05 52.06 8.13
C ILE A 158 -10.30 52.71 9.49
N LEU A 159 -10.01 52.00 10.59
CA LEU A 159 -10.19 52.49 11.96
C LEU A 159 -9.15 53.53 12.38
N ASP A 160 -7.91 53.40 11.90
CA ASP A 160 -6.79 54.29 12.23
C ASP A 160 -6.78 55.60 11.41
N LEU A 161 -7.70 55.75 10.45
CA LEU A 161 -7.88 56.99 9.70
C LEU A 161 -8.43 58.10 10.60
N ASN A 162 -7.51 58.86 11.20
CA ASN A 162 -7.84 60.05 11.95
C ASN A 162 -8.20 61.21 11.00
N LEU A 163 -9.50 61.47 10.89
CA LEU A 163 -10.13 62.50 10.04
C LEU A 163 -10.05 63.93 10.64
N GLY A 164 -9.07 64.22 11.50
CA GLY A 164 -8.86 65.56 12.06
C GLY A 164 -8.53 66.62 10.99
N ASP A 165 -8.00 67.78 11.39
CA ASP A 165 -7.63 68.93 10.52
C ASP A 165 -6.47 68.63 9.53
N ARG A 166 -6.25 67.38 9.13
CA ARG A 166 -5.27 66.99 8.13
C ARG A 166 -5.79 67.27 6.72
N PRO A 167 -4.92 67.70 5.79
CA PRO A 167 -5.33 67.95 4.43
C PRO A 167 -5.74 66.63 3.73
N PHE A 168 -6.82 66.68 2.95
CA PHE A 168 -7.45 65.51 2.31
C PHE A 168 -6.48 64.67 1.47
N ASN A 169 -5.48 65.31 0.84
CA ASN A 169 -4.46 64.63 0.04
C ASN A 169 -3.57 63.68 0.87
N GLU A 170 -3.26 64.02 2.12
CA GLU A 170 -2.47 63.18 3.02
C GLU A 170 -3.30 61.99 3.51
N VAL A 171 -4.54 62.23 3.93
CA VAL A 171 -5.47 61.17 4.35
C VAL A 171 -5.75 60.19 3.21
N PHE A 172 -5.92 60.68 1.98
CA PHE A 172 -6.13 59.84 0.81
C PHE A 172 -4.87 59.02 0.47
N ARG A 173 -3.68 59.60 0.60
CA ARG A 173 -2.41 58.88 0.37
C ARG A 173 -2.19 57.79 1.43
N ASP A 174 -2.50 58.07 2.69
CA ASP A 174 -2.40 57.11 3.80
C ASP A 174 -3.39 55.93 3.57
N LEU A 175 -4.62 56.24 3.16
CA LEU A 175 -5.64 55.23 2.82
C LEU A 175 -5.21 54.39 1.60
N GLN A 176 -4.69 55.04 0.55
CA GLN A 176 -4.16 54.35 -0.62
C GLN A 176 -3.02 53.40 -0.24
N ALA A 177 -2.05 53.86 0.55
CA ALA A 177 -0.91 53.06 0.98
C ALA A 177 -1.35 51.89 1.89
N GLY A 178 -2.23 52.15 2.85
CA GLY A 178 -2.73 51.14 3.79
C GLY A 178 -3.59 50.06 3.13
N LEU A 179 -4.27 50.35 2.02
CA LEU A 179 -5.00 49.33 1.27
C LEU A 179 -4.12 48.55 0.27
N LEU A 180 -3.00 49.12 -0.18
CA LEU A 180 -2.11 48.50 -1.17
C LEU A 180 -1.27 47.36 -0.56
N GLU A 181 -0.89 47.50 0.70
CA GLU A 181 -0.08 46.52 1.42
C GLU A 181 -0.82 45.16 1.63
N PRO A 182 -2.07 45.12 2.11
CA PRO A 182 -2.87 43.88 2.18
C PRO A 182 -3.12 43.26 0.80
N LEU A 183 -3.31 44.11 -0.24
CA LEU A 183 -3.50 43.66 -1.62
C LEU A 183 -2.27 42.93 -2.18
N ASN A 184 -1.08 43.44 -1.92
CA ASN A 184 0.17 42.74 -2.27
C ASN A 184 0.39 41.47 -1.44
N GLY A 185 -0.07 41.46 -0.18
CA GLY A 185 -0.02 40.28 0.71
C GLY A 185 -0.97 39.15 0.30
N MET A 186 -1.96 39.40 -0.55
CA MET A 186 -2.91 38.36 -0.97
C MET A 186 -2.22 37.21 -1.73
N GLY A 187 -1.24 37.51 -2.58
CA GLY A 187 -0.51 36.48 -3.33
C GLY A 187 0.27 35.51 -2.43
N THR A 188 0.77 35.99 -1.29
CA THR A 188 1.48 35.14 -0.32
C THR A 188 0.51 34.32 0.53
N ALA A 189 -0.70 34.81 0.79
CA ALA A 189 -1.78 34.04 1.41
C ALA A 189 -2.21 32.82 0.57
N PHE A 190 -2.22 32.94 -0.77
CA PHE A 190 -2.54 31.83 -1.68
C PHE A 190 -1.49 30.73 -1.74
N SER A 191 -0.26 31.00 -1.29
CA SER A 191 0.83 30.04 -1.37
C SER A 191 0.55 28.72 -0.62
N SER A 192 -0.14 28.77 0.51
CA SER A 192 -0.55 27.58 1.27
C SER A 192 -1.39 26.63 0.42
N SER A 193 -2.27 27.15 -0.46
CA SER A 193 -3.03 26.33 -1.42
C SER A 193 -2.11 25.64 -2.40
N LEU A 194 -1.10 26.34 -2.92
CA LEU A 194 -0.16 25.78 -3.87
C LEU A 194 0.66 24.64 -3.23
N PHE A 195 1.06 24.79 -1.97
CA PHE A 195 1.71 23.69 -1.23
C PHE A 195 0.76 22.52 -0.98
N GLY A 196 -0.48 22.78 -0.58
CA GLY A 196 -1.48 21.75 -0.33
C GLY A 196 -1.86 20.97 -1.59
N LEU A 197 -2.14 21.66 -2.69
CA LEU A 197 -2.46 21.07 -3.99
C LEU A 197 -1.23 20.41 -4.64
N GLY A 198 -0.08 21.05 -4.59
CA GLY A 198 1.17 20.46 -5.10
C GLY A 198 1.55 19.19 -4.34
N GLY A 199 1.47 19.22 -3.01
CA GLY A 199 1.68 18.06 -2.16
C GLY A 199 0.66 16.95 -2.41
N SER A 200 -0.61 17.29 -2.60
CA SER A 200 -1.66 16.28 -2.87
C SER A 200 -1.47 15.61 -4.22
N LEU A 201 -0.97 16.32 -5.24
CA LEU A 201 -0.56 15.74 -6.52
C LEU A 201 0.62 14.77 -6.35
N VAL A 202 1.61 15.13 -5.55
CA VAL A 202 2.75 14.26 -5.24
C VAL A 202 2.28 12.97 -4.58
N LEU A 203 1.47 13.08 -3.52
CA LEU A 203 0.91 11.90 -2.85
C LEU A 203 -0.03 11.11 -3.76
N GLY A 204 -0.82 11.78 -4.59
CA GLY A 204 -1.71 11.13 -5.57
C GLY A 204 -0.96 10.24 -6.55
N PHE A 205 0.18 10.71 -7.06
CA PHE A 205 1.03 9.88 -7.91
C PHE A 205 1.61 8.68 -7.14
N LEU A 206 2.10 8.89 -5.92
CA LEU A 206 2.61 7.79 -5.08
C LEU A 206 1.53 6.75 -4.75
N ASP A 207 0.29 7.19 -4.50
CA ASP A 207 -0.87 6.31 -4.25
C ASP A 207 -1.18 5.42 -5.46
N ILE A 208 -1.17 5.98 -6.67
CA ILE A 208 -1.37 5.22 -7.91
C ILE A 208 -0.30 4.12 -8.03
N GLN A 209 0.96 4.46 -7.79
CA GLN A 209 2.05 3.49 -7.88
C GLN A 209 1.97 2.40 -6.80
N ALA A 210 1.51 2.75 -5.60
CA ALA A 210 1.23 1.81 -4.53
C ALA A 210 0.06 0.88 -4.89
N GLY A 211 -1.04 1.43 -5.42
CA GLY A 211 -2.19 0.67 -5.91
C GLY A 211 -1.82 -0.33 -7.02
N HIS A 212 -0.98 0.08 -7.97
CA HIS A 212 -0.43 -0.82 -9.00
C HIS A 212 0.42 -1.95 -8.42
N ALA A 213 1.14 -1.73 -7.31
CA ALA A 213 1.91 -2.77 -6.64
C ALA A 213 0.99 -3.75 -5.89
N GLN A 214 -0.05 -3.25 -5.24
CA GLN A 214 -1.05 -4.05 -4.52
C GLN A 214 -1.86 -4.93 -5.45
N ASN A 215 -2.40 -4.38 -6.54
CA ASN A 215 -3.21 -5.14 -7.49
C ASN A 215 -2.41 -6.30 -8.09
N ARG A 216 -1.12 -6.06 -8.42
CA ARG A 216 -0.23 -7.12 -8.90
C ARG A 216 0.05 -8.19 -7.86
N PHE A 217 0.13 -7.84 -6.58
CA PHE A 217 0.28 -8.81 -5.51
C PHE A 217 -0.99 -9.64 -5.32
N PHE A 218 -2.15 -8.99 -5.29
CA PHE A 218 -3.44 -9.66 -5.14
C PHE A 218 -3.69 -10.65 -6.29
N ASN A 219 -3.53 -10.23 -7.54
CA ASN A 219 -3.69 -11.12 -8.69
C ASN A 219 -2.74 -12.33 -8.63
N ARG A 220 -1.50 -12.13 -8.15
CA ARG A 220 -0.53 -13.23 -7.98
C ARG A 220 -0.92 -14.20 -6.87
N LEU A 221 -1.52 -13.70 -5.79
CA LEU A 221 -2.06 -14.55 -4.73
C LEU A 221 -3.23 -15.36 -5.25
N GLU A 222 -4.14 -14.72 -5.99
CA GLU A 222 -5.30 -15.36 -6.61
C GLU A 222 -4.87 -16.47 -7.58
N GLU A 223 -3.98 -16.16 -8.54
CA GLU A 223 -3.41 -17.15 -9.47
C GLU A 223 -2.76 -18.35 -8.74
N TRP A 224 -2.06 -18.09 -7.63
CA TRP A 224 -1.42 -19.14 -6.84
C TRP A 224 -2.44 -20.02 -6.12
N LEU A 225 -3.50 -19.43 -5.55
CA LEU A 225 -4.56 -20.16 -4.87
C LEU A 225 -5.39 -20.99 -5.83
N THR A 226 -5.75 -20.45 -7.00
CA THR A 226 -6.45 -21.19 -8.06
C THR A 226 -5.59 -22.37 -8.56
N GLY A 227 -4.27 -22.18 -8.65
CA GLY A 227 -3.34 -23.26 -8.98
C GLY A 227 -3.35 -24.38 -7.95
N LEU A 228 -3.42 -24.06 -6.65
CA LEU A 228 -3.51 -25.07 -5.59
C LEU A 228 -4.84 -25.84 -5.63
N THR A 229 -5.97 -25.16 -5.84
CA THR A 229 -7.28 -25.84 -5.91
C THR A 229 -7.37 -26.79 -7.10
N HIS A 230 -6.84 -26.42 -8.26
CA HIS A 230 -6.86 -27.29 -9.44
C HIS A 230 -6.00 -28.57 -9.25
N LEU A 231 -4.90 -28.48 -8.50
CA LEU A 231 -4.09 -29.65 -8.16
C LEU A 231 -4.80 -30.59 -7.18
N VAL A 232 -5.57 -30.04 -6.23
CA VAL A 232 -6.40 -30.84 -5.32
C VAL A 232 -7.51 -31.54 -6.10
N ASP A 233 -8.18 -30.82 -7.02
CA ASP A 233 -9.29 -31.35 -7.82
C ASP A 233 -8.84 -32.50 -8.74
N ILE A 234 -7.68 -32.37 -9.40
CA ILE A 234 -7.10 -33.46 -10.21
C ILE A 234 -6.77 -34.68 -9.33
N ASN A 235 -6.24 -34.48 -8.12
CA ASN A 235 -5.93 -35.59 -7.24
C ASN A 235 -7.17 -36.28 -6.70
N SER A 236 -8.25 -35.54 -6.41
CA SER A 236 -9.54 -36.14 -6.05
C SER A 236 -10.17 -36.88 -7.22
N ASP A 237 -10.16 -36.32 -8.42
CA ASP A 237 -10.69 -36.99 -9.62
C ASP A 237 -9.89 -38.27 -9.94
N ASN A 238 -8.56 -38.23 -9.85
CA ASN A 238 -7.73 -39.41 -10.05
C ASN A 238 -7.96 -40.45 -8.94
N ALA A 239 -8.09 -40.03 -7.69
CA ALA A 239 -8.43 -40.93 -6.58
C ALA A 239 -9.82 -41.54 -6.77
N GLN A 240 -10.77 -40.76 -7.27
CA GLN A 240 -12.14 -41.18 -7.53
C GLN A 240 -12.22 -42.16 -8.71
N LEU A 241 -11.48 -41.91 -9.79
CA LEU A 241 -11.31 -42.84 -10.91
C LEU A 241 -10.63 -44.15 -10.48
N LEU A 242 -9.67 -44.10 -9.55
CA LEU A 242 -9.07 -45.31 -8.97
C LEU A 242 -10.06 -46.08 -8.09
N THR A 243 -10.94 -45.42 -7.35
CA THR A 243 -12.00 -46.08 -6.58
C THR A 243 -13.18 -46.56 -7.42
N ASP A 244 -13.50 -45.92 -8.54
CA ASP A 244 -14.56 -46.35 -9.47
C ASP A 244 -14.07 -47.47 -10.41
N ALA A 245 -12.77 -47.51 -10.73
CA ALA A 245 -12.18 -48.53 -11.58
C ALA A 245 -11.87 -49.85 -10.86
N LEU A 246 -11.87 -49.86 -9.52
CA LEU A 246 -11.61 -51.04 -8.71
C LEU A 246 -12.81 -51.30 -7.79
N SER A 247 -13.51 -52.40 -8.02
CA SER A 247 -14.55 -52.83 -7.09
C SER A 247 -13.94 -53.12 -5.71
N PRO A 248 -14.68 -52.89 -4.60
CA PRO A 248 -14.16 -53.14 -3.24
C PRO A 248 -13.60 -54.55 -3.04
N GLU A 249 -14.09 -55.54 -3.79
CA GLU A 249 -13.57 -56.92 -3.78
C GLU A 249 -12.19 -57.02 -4.45
N GLU A 250 -11.96 -56.35 -5.59
CA GLU A 250 -10.68 -56.38 -6.29
C GLU A 250 -9.56 -55.69 -5.51
N LEU A 251 -9.87 -54.63 -4.74
CA LEU A 251 -8.91 -53.98 -3.84
C LEU A 251 -8.45 -54.93 -2.73
N ILE A 252 -9.39 -55.68 -2.15
CA ILE A 252 -9.08 -56.67 -1.11
C ILE A 252 -8.24 -57.79 -1.69
N GLU A 253 -8.54 -58.26 -2.90
CA GLU A 253 -7.77 -59.30 -3.58
C GLU A 253 -6.34 -58.85 -3.89
N GLN A 254 -6.16 -57.63 -4.40
CA GLN A 254 -4.84 -57.07 -4.66
C GLN A 254 -4.02 -56.84 -3.38
N LEU A 255 -4.64 -56.35 -2.30
CA LEU A 255 -3.96 -56.20 -1.01
C LEU A 255 -3.53 -57.56 -0.44
N GLN A 256 -4.39 -58.58 -0.49
CA GLN A 256 -4.04 -59.93 -0.06
C GLN A 256 -2.90 -60.52 -0.88
N ARG A 257 -2.88 -60.25 -2.20
CA ARG A 257 -1.81 -60.69 -3.10
C ARG A 257 -0.48 -60.01 -2.76
N LEU A 258 -0.48 -58.71 -2.52
CA LEU A 258 0.72 -57.95 -2.11
C LEU A 258 1.22 -58.35 -0.72
N GLU A 259 0.33 -58.69 0.22
CA GLU A 259 0.71 -59.23 1.53
C GLU A 259 1.31 -60.64 1.43
N ALA A 260 0.79 -61.48 0.53
CA ALA A 260 1.35 -62.80 0.26
C ALA A 260 2.74 -62.69 -0.37
N GLU A 261 2.92 -61.77 -1.33
CA GLU A 261 4.18 -61.51 -2.00
C GLU A 261 5.22 -60.91 -1.02
N ASN A 262 4.82 -59.97 -0.16
CA ASN A 262 5.68 -59.45 0.90
C ASN A 262 6.10 -60.53 1.90
N ARG A 263 5.18 -61.44 2.29
CA ARG A 263 5.52 -62.57 3.15
C ARG A 263 6.48 -63.54 2.49
N GLN A 264 6.34 -63.77 1.18
CA GLN A 264 7.28 -64.59 0.42
C GLN A 264 8.65 -63.92 0.31
N LEU A 265 8.71 -62.61 0.03
CA LEU A 265 9.94 -61.84 -0.01
C LEU A 265 10.63 -61.80 1.36
N LYS A 266 9.89 -61.58 2.46
CA LYS A 266 10.43 -61.64 3.82
C LYS A 266 11.06 -63.00 4.13
N ARG A 267 10.42 -64.10 3.71
CA ARG A 267 10.98 -65.46 3.85
C ARG A 267 12.22 -65.67 2.99
N GLN A 268 12.26 -65.14 1.77
CA GLN A 268 13.43 -65.21 0.88
C GLN A 268 14.60 -64.36 1.38
N LEU A 269 14.31 -63.26 2.06
CA LEU A 269 15.30 -62.33 2.61
C LEU A 269 15.75 -62.68 4.04
N GLY A 270 15.26 -63.79 4.61
CA GLY A 270 15.71 -64.29 5.92
C GLY A 270 15.24 -63.47 7.13
N PHE A 271 14.25 -62.59 6.97
CA PHE A 271 13.62 -61.90 8.10
C PHE A 271 12.58 -62.84 8.74
N THR A 272 13.02 -63.64 9.71
CA THR A 272 12.12 -64.30 10.67
C THR A 272 11.67 -63.24 11.66
N ASP A 273 10.35 -63.02 11.79
CA ASP A 273 9.79 -62.22 12.88
C ASP A 273 10.18 -62.90 14.21
N GLU A 274 11.18 -62.36 14.91
CA GLU A 274 11.36 -62.64 16.33
C GLU A 274 10.20 -61.98 17.09
N SER A 275 9.51 -62.81 17.86
CA SER A 275 8.40 -62.54 18.77
C SER A 275 8.67 -61.42 19.77
#